data_AF-A0A8C1J9K1-F1
#
_entry.id   AF-A0A8C1J9K1-F1
#
_cell.length_a   1.000
_cell.length_b   1.000
_cell.length_c   1.000
_cell.angle_alpha   90.00
_cell.angle_beta   90.00
_cell.angle_gamma   90.00
#
_symmetry.space_group_name_H-M   'P 1'
#
loop_
_entity.id
_entity.type
_entity.pdbx_description
1 polymer ?
#
loop_
_entity_poly.entity_id
_entity_poly.type
_entity_poly.pdbx_seq_one_letter_code
_entity_poly.pdbx_strand_id
1 'polypeptide(L)'
;MKRDAAKALYEQQGYMSAIPILSPEELQQARDAFADLERKHGEDYTAYSLHNVHKEYDWVMGLAKHPKLLEAVTAVLGPDVILLDSRFICKYPISKMQKSNGVIQPNNTCDKEKDGIEKPEAMPFVAWHQDMKYWGFDGGPVLSVWLALDDSLEDNGALQVIPGSHHSGLLPHYQSKRAGNMLSVNQEIPEELVETEKAILCPLQAGQMSIHDGLLVHASDPNTSNRRRCGYVIRYVPTCTYPIQDPERPRTFPATVLVSGVDKYNHFSKTSSL
;
A
#
# COMPACT_ATOMS: atom_id res chain seq x y z
N MET A 1 1.04 9.71 -21.91
CA MET A 1 1.93 8.64 -22.43
C MET A 1 1.10 7.72 -23.29
N LYS A 2 1.57 7.24 -24.45
CA LYS A 2 0.82 6.25 -25.23
C LYS A 2 0.72 4.94 -24.43
N ARG A 3 -0.43 4.27 -24.44
CA ARG A 3 -0.71 3.05 -23.66
C ARG A 3 0.40 1.99 -23.74
N ASP A 4 0.92 1.75 -24.94
CA ASP A 4 1.96 0.74 -25.17
C ASP A 4 3.30 1.09 -24.53
N ALA A 5 3.65 2.38 -24.49
CA ALA A 5 4.88 2.85 -23.84
C ALA A 5 4.77 2.74 -22.30
N ALA A 6 3.58 2.98 -21.75
CA ALA A 6 3.29 2.81 -20.33
C ALA A 6 3.46 1.35 -19.90
N LYS A 7 2.86 0.44 -20.68
CA LYS A 7 2.94 -0.99 -20.44
C LYS A 7 4.38 -1.50 -20.55
N ALA A 8 5.11 -1.11 -21.59
CA ALA A 8 6.51 -1.51 -21.76
C ALA A 8 7.42 -1.03 -20.63
N LEU A 9 7.24 0.21 -20.16
CA LEU A 9 7.99 0.74 -19.03
C LEU A 9 7.70 -0.05 -17.75
N TYR A 10 6.42 -0.31 -17.47
CA TYR A 10 6.01 -1.14 -16.33
C TYR A 10 6.57 -2.56 -16.43
N GLU A 11 6.50 -3.21 -17.58
CA GLU A 11 7.03 -4.57 -17.76
C GLU A 11 8.54 -4.62 -17.52
N GLN A 12 9.27 -3.60 -17.96
CA GLN A 12 10.72 -3.50 -17.79
C GLN A 12 11.11 -3.18 -16.33
N GLN A 13 10.47 -2.21 -15.70
CA GLN A 13 10.92 -1.66 -14.40
C GLN A 13 10.10 -2.13 -13.21
N GLY A 14 8.88 -2.60 -13.44
CA GLY A 14 7.92 -3.03 -12.42
C GLY A 14 7.18 -1.89 -11.73
N TYR A 15 7.37 -0.62 -12.15
CA TYR A 15 6.66 0.53 -11.61
C TYR A 15 6.49 1.67 -12.60
N MET A 16 5.57 2.58 -12.29
CA MET A 16 5.49 3.93 -12.85
C MET A 16 5.13 4.90 -11.73
N SER A 17 5.65 6.13 -11.77
CA SER A 17 5.46 7.11 -10.69
C SER A 17 5.13 8.50 -11.21
N ALA A 18 4.72 9.40 -10.31
CA ALA A 18 4.38 10.80 -10.56
C ALA A 18 3.29 11.01 -11.62
N ILE A 19 2.30 10.10 -11.68
CA ILE A 19 1.18 10.20 -12.62
C ILE A 19 0.14 11.16 -12.02
N PRO A 20 -0.20 12.29 -12.67
CA PRO A 20 -1.19 13.23 -12.14
C PRO A 20 -2.61 12.67 -12.28
N ILE A 21 -3.33 12.57 -11.17
CA ILE A 21 -4.69 12.00 -11.13
C ILE A 21 -5.70 13.07 -10.76
N LEU A 22 -5.63 13.58 -9.54
CA LEU A 22 -6.62 14.49 -8.96
C LEU A 22 -6.38 15.93 -9.42
N SER A 23 -7.46 16.62 -9.74
CA SER A 23 -7.44 18.09 -9.81
C SER A 23 -7.25 18.69 -8.41
N PRO A 24 -6.88 19.98 -8.31
CA PRO A 24 -6.83 20.68 -7.02
C PRO A 24 -8.14 20.58 -6.23
N GLU A 25 -9.29 20.63 -6.90
CA GLU A 25 -10.61 20.53 -6.28
C GLU A 25 -10.89 19.12 -5.77
N GLU A 26 -10.62 18.09 -6.57
CA GLU A 26 -10.79 16.68 -6.17
C GLU A 26 -9.87 16.33 -4.99
N LEU A 27 -8.62 16.81 -5.02
CA LEU A 27 -7.65 16.65 -3.95
C LEU A 27 -8.14 17.32 -2.65
N GLN A 28 -8.67 18.54 -2.74
CA GLN A 28 -9.20 19.24 -1.57
C GLN A 28 -10.38 18.49 -0.96
N GLN A 29 -11.33 18.02 -1.79
CA GLN A 29 -12.47 17.23 -1.32
C GLN A 29 -12.02 15.93 -0.62
N ALA A 30 -11.05 15.21 -1.19
CA ALA A 30 -10.51 14.01 -0.59
C ALA A 30 -9.81 14.29 0.75
N ARG A 31 -9.08 15.42 0.85
CA ARG A 31 -8.43 15.85 2.10
C ARG A 31 -9.44 16.23 3.18
N ASP A 32 -10.48 16.98 2.82
CA ASP A 32 -11.53 17.38 3.76
C ASP A 32 -12.26 16.14 4.32
N ALA A 33 -12.61 15.20 3.44
CA ALA A 33 -13.23 13.93 3.83
C ALA A 33 -12.30 13.06 4.69
N PHE A 34 -10.99 13.03 4.40
CA PHE A 34 -10.02 12.32 5.22
C PHE A 34 -9.84 12.99 6.60
N ALA A 35 -9.84 14.32 6.66
CA ALA A 35 -9.77 15.06 7.92
C ALA A 35 -10.98 14.77 8.83
N ASP A 36 -12.15 14.50 8.26
CA ASP A 36 -13.30 14.00 9.03
C ASP A 36 -13.04 12.62 9.66
N LEU A 37 -12.38 11.70 8.93
CA LEU A 37 -11.97 10.41 9.49
C LEU A 37 -10.96 10.58 10.62
N GLU A 38 -9.99 11.47 10.46
CA GLU A 38 -9.01 11.77 11.52
C GLU A 38 -9.69 12.38 12.76
N ARG A 39 -10.63 13.32 12.58
CA ARG A 39 -11.41 13.87 13.69
C ARG A 39 -12.22 12.78 14.42
N LYS A 40 -12.74 11.82 13.68
CA LYS A 40 -13.60 10.75 14.22
C LYS A 40 -12.80 9.65 14.92
N HIS A 41 -11.64 9.26 14.37
CA HIS A 41 -10.93 8.05 14.78
C HIS A 41 -9.56 8.33 15.44
N GLY A 42 -8.99 9.52 15.27
CA GLY A 42 -7.65 9.88 15.74
C GLY A 42 -6.52 9.40 14.82
N GLU A 43 -5.37 10.06 14.94
CA GLU A 43 -4.19 9.85 14.07
C GLU A 43 -3.64 8.43 14.15
N ASP A 44 -3.64 7.81 15.34
CA ASP A 44 -3.15 6.44 15.57
C ASP A 44 -3.95 5.42 14.74
N TYR A 45 -5.28 5.57 14.68
CA TYR A 45 -6.14 4.69 13.92
C TYR A 45 -5.99 4.94 12.41
N THR A 46 -6.01 6.21 12.00
CA THR A 46 -5.93 6.58 10.58
C THR A 46 -4.56 6.34 9.96
N ALA A 47 -3.50 6.21 10.75
CA ALA A 47 -2.15 5.89 10.28
C ALA A 47 -2.09 4.57 9.50
N TYR A 48 -2.85 3.55 9.92
CA TYR A 48 -2.73 2.21 9.32
C TYR A 48 -3.97 1.30 9.43
N SER A 49 -5.00 1.69 10.19
CA SER A 49 -6.14 0.81 10.50
C SER A 49 -7.36 1.00 9.60
N LEU A 50 -7.36 2.03 8.73
CA LEU A 50 -8.42 2.24 7.73
C LEU A 50 -8.28 1.25 6.57
N HIS A 51 -8.74 0.02 6.78
CA HIS A 51 -8.64 -1.09 5.85
C HIS A 51 -9.99 -1.40 5.20
N ASN A 52 -10.01 -1.56 3.87
CA ASN A 52 -11.20 -1.85 3.06
C ASN A 52 -12.37 -0.87 3.22
N VAL A 53 -12.04 0.34 3.66
CA VAL A 53 -13.00 1.44 3.87
C VAL A 53 -13.61 1.97 2.57
N HIS A 54 -13.13 1.52 1.40
CA HIS A 54 -13.83 1.70 0.12
C HIS A 54 -15.22 1.05 0.10
N LYS A 55 -15.50 0.08 0.97
CA LYS A 55 -16.85 -0.51 1.14
C LYS A 55 -17.80 0.37 1.94
N GLU A 56 -17.24 1.27 2.75
CA GLU A 56 -17.99 2.07 3.72
C GLU A 56 -18.19 3.51 3.25
N TYR A 57 -17.26 4.03 2.46
CA TYR A 57 -17.24 5.43 2.06
C TYR A 57 -17.22 5.57 0.54
N ASP A 58 -18.30 6.13 -0.02
CA ASP A 58 -18.45 6.35 -1.46
C ASP A 58 -17.33 7.20 -2.05
N TRP A 59 -16.82 8.19 -1.31
CA TRP A 59 -15.70 9.02 -1.78
C TRP A 59 -14.40 8.21 -1.93
N VAL A 60 -14.17 7.22 -1.07
CA VAL A 60 -13.01 6.32 -1.14
C VAL A 60 -13.14 5.38 -2.33
N MET A 61 -14.34 4.83 -2.56
CA MET A 61 -14.64 4.06 -3.78
C MET A 61 -14.51 4.93 -5.04
N GLY A 62 -14.92 6.19 -4.97
CA GLY A 62 -14.80 7.18 -6.04
C GLY A 62 -13.33 7.40 -6.44
N LEU A 63 -12.43 7.56 -5.47
CA LEU A 63 -10.99 7.62 -5.72
C LEU A 63 -10.48 6.33 -6.38
N ALA A 64 -10.92 5.17 -5.90
CA ALA A 64 -10.50 3.88 -6.44
C ALA A 64 -11.06 3.56 -7.84
N LYS A 65 -12.11 4.27 -8.26
CA LYS A 65 -12.70 4.16 -9.60
C LYS A 65 -12.42 5.39 -10.47
N HIS A 66 -11.51 6.26 -10.04
CA HIS A 66 -11.25 7.51 -10.74
C HIS A 66 -10.83 7.22 -12.21
N PRO A 67 -11.42 7.90 -13.22
CA PRO A 67 -11.22 7.54 -14.63
C PRO A 67 -9.76 7.52 -15.09
N LYS A 68 -8.97 8.55 -14.72
CA LYS A 68 -7.53 8.61 -15.07
C LYS A 68 -6.71 7.52 -14.37
N LEU A 69 -7.14 7.09 -13.18
CA LEU A 69 -6.48 6.03 -12.44
C LEU A 69 -6.76 4.70 -13.13
N LEU A 70 -8.03 4.41 -13.44
CA LEU A 70 -8.41 3.18 -14.16
C LEU A 70 -7.84 3.13 -15.57
N GLU A 71 -7.64 4.26 -16.26
CA GLU A 71 -6.92 4.31 -17.53
C GLU A 71 -5.50 3.74 -17.39
N ALA A 72 -4.74 4.18 -16.39
CA ALA A 72 -3.39 3.69 -16.14
C ALA A 72 -3.37 2.23 -15.66
N VAL A 73 -4.30 1.84 -14.78
CA VAL A 73 -4.42 0.47 -14.29
C VAL A 73 -4.76 -0.49 -15.44
N THR A 74 -5.75 -0.16 -16.28
CA THR A 74 -6.16 -1.01 -17.40
C THR A 74 -5.15 -1.01 -18.55
N ALA A 75 -4.29 0.01 -18.65
CA ALA A 75 -3.14 -0.02 -19.55
C ALA A 75 -2.17 -1.16 -19.21
N VAL A 76 -2.03 -1.51 -17.93
CA VAL A 76 -1.16 -2.56 -17.43
C VAL A 76 -1.87 -3.91 -17.34
N LEU A 77 -3.01 -3.97 -16.64
CA LEU A 77 -3.70 -5.22 -16.31
C LEU A 77 -4.63 -5.73 -17.42
N GLY A 78 -4.90 -4.92 -18.44
CA GLY A 78 -5.96 -5.18 -19.40
C GLY A 78 -7.32 -4.61 -18.95
N PRO A 79 -8.40 -4.87 -19.69
CA PRO A 79 -9.68 -4.17 -19.51
C PRO A 79 -10.49 -4.64 -18.30
N ASP A 80 -10.34 -5.91 -17.90
CA ASP A 80 -11.18 -6.57 -16.91
C ASP A 80 -10.46 -6.60 -15.55
N VAL A 81 -10.85 -5.70 -14.63
CA VAL A 81 -10.08 -5.41 -13.41
C VAL A 81 -10.95 -5.49 -12.17
N ILE A 82 -10.44 -6.20 -11.16
CA ILE A 82 -10.99 -6.29 -9.82
C ILE A 82 -10.13 -5.47 -8.87
N LEU A 83 -10.76 -4.59 -8.08
CA LEU A 83 -10.18 -4.05 -6.85
C LEU A 83 -10.27 -5.14 -5.80
N LEU A 84 -9.15 -5.53 -5.21
CA LEU A 84 -9.09 -6.57 -4.17
C LEU A 84 -9.17 -6.02 -2.76
N ASP A 85 -8.41 -4.96 -2.54
CA ASP A 85 -8.11 -4.44 -1.22
C ASP A 85 -7.75 -2.96 -1.33
N SER A 86 -8.03 -2.20 -0.28
CA SER A 86 -7.48 -0.86 -0.17
C SER A 86 -7.28 -0.41 1.27
N ARG A 87 -6.38 0.54 1.49
CA ARG A 87 -6.15 1.12 2.81
C ARG A 87 -5.51 2.50 2.73
N PHE A 88 -5.69 3.29 3.79
CA PHE A 88 -4.85 4.48 4.00
C PHE A 88 -3.59 4.11 4.78
N ILE A 89 -2.47 4.70 4.37
CA ILE A 89 -1.21 4.63 5.11
C ILE A 89 -0.72 6.06 5.30
N CYS A 90 -0.74 6.52 6.55
CA CYS A 90 -0.19 7.81 6.91
C CYS A 90 1.03 7.67 7.82
N LYS A 91 2.04 8.53 7.60
CA LYS A 91 3.15 8.77 8.52
C LYS A 91 3.02 10.20 9.06
N TYR A 92 2.72 10.33 10.34
CA TYR A 92 2.57 11.62 11.02
C TYR A 92 3.91 12.17 11.51
N PRO A 93 4.05 13.50 11.66
CA PRO A 93 5.20 14.10 12.33
C PRO A 93 5.35 13.63 13.78
N ILE A 94 6.59 13.43 14.20
CA ILE A 94 6.93 12.88 15.53
C ILE A 94 6.51 13.81 16.67
N SER A 95 6.24 15.10 16.40
CA SER A 95 5.77 16.06 17.41
C SER A 95 4.36 15.78 17.96
N LYS A 96 3.66 14.74 17.48
CA LYS A 96 2.30 14.39 17.91
C LYS A 96 2.13 13.03 18.62
N MET A 97 3.11 12.12 18.58
CA MET A 97 3.00 10.82 19.27
C MET A 97 3.13 10.92 20.81
N GLN A 98 3.36 12.12 21.36
CA GLN A 98 3.52 12.32 22.81
C GLN A 98 2.22 12.41 23.64
N LYS A 99 1.02 12.15 23.09
CA LYS A 99 -0.23 12.30 23.86
C LYS A 99 -1.33 11.27 23.53
N SER A 100 -1.05 9.99 23.61
CA SER A 100 -2.09 8.97 23.84
C SER A 100 -1.49 7.78 24.60
N ASN A 101 -1.55 7.84 25.93
CA ASN A 101 -1.43 6.66 26.77
C ASN A 101 -2.56 5.68 26.40
N GLY A 102 -2.26 4.69 25.55
CA GLY A 102 -3.25 3.68 25.18
C GLY A 102 -2.92 2.90 23.91
N VAL A 103 -1.72 2.32 23.82
CA VAL A 103 -1.41 1.36 22.74
C VAL A 103 -2.29 0.11 22.90
N ILE A 104 -3.23 -0.10 21.97
CA ILE A 104 -3.70 -1.45 21.64
C ILE A 104 -2.79 -1.96 20.52
N GLN A 105 -1.84 -2.82 20.88
CA GLN A 105 -1.07 -3.60 19.92
C GLN A 105 -1.95 -4.69 19.31
N PRO A 106 -1.79 -5.04 18.02
CA PRO A 106 -2.30 -6.31 17.51
C PRO A 106 -1.44 -7.43 18.11
N ASN A 107 -1.96 -8.09 19.16
CA ASN A 107 -1.50 -9.34 19.78
C ASN A 107 -0.10 -9.84 19.38
N ASN A 108 0.95 -9.23 19.93
CA ASN A 108 2.26 -9.86 20.07
C ASN A 108 2.59 -9.88 21.57
N THR A 109 2.44 -11.03 22.21
CA THR A 109 3.01 -11.27 23.53
C THR A 109 4.52 -11.39 23.36
N CYS A 110 5.24 -10.27 23.51
CA CYS A 110 6.66 -10.27 23.77
C CYS A 110 6.90 -9.74 25.18
N ASP A 111 7.77 -10.44 25.89
CA ASP A 111 8.02 -10.32 27.31
C ASP A 111 8.27 -8.89 27.79
N LYS A 112 7.66 -8.54 28.93
CA LYS A 112 8.02 -7.34 29.68
C LYS A 112 9.43 -7.54 30.26
N GLU A 113 10.44 -7.02 29.59
CA GLU A 113 11.77 -6.86 30.18
C GLU A 113 11.72 -5.92 31.39
N LYS A 114 12.49 -6.26 32.43
CA LYS A 114 12.38 -5.75 33.81
C LYS A 114 13.02 -4.38 34.07
N ASP A 115 13.55 -3.73 33.06
CA ASP A 115 14.34 -2.52 33.27
C ASP A 115 13.55 -1.32 32.71
N GLY A 116 12.95 -0.53 33.61
CA GLY A 116 12.05 0.60 33.33
C GLY A 116 12.70 1.80 32.63
N ILE A 117 13.43 1.56 31.55
CA ILE A 117 13.93 2.57 30.62
C ILE A 117 12.97 2.58 29.44
N GLU A 118 12.14 3.63 29.33
CA GLU A 118 11.38 3.90 28.12
C GLU A 118 12.37 4.05 26.95
N LYS A 119 12.40 3.06 26.05
CA LYS A 119 13.12 3.20 24.78
C LYS A 119 12.39 4.28 23.97
N PRO A 120 13.10 5.21 23.29
CA PRO A 120 12.47 6.13 22.35
C PRO A 120 11.61 5.31 21.38
N GLU A 121 10.35 5.69 21.21
CA GLU A 121 9.45 4.99 20.31
C GLU A 121 10.04 4.99 18.90
N ALA A 122 10.25 3.80 18.34
CA ALA A 122 10.94 3.66 17.07
C ALA A 122 10.09 4.27 15.95
N MET A 123 10.71 5.12 15.12
CA MET A 123 9.97 5.86 14.10
C MET A 123 9.35 4.90 13.06
N PRO A 124 8.07 5.07 12.69
CA PRO A 124 7.39 4.15 11.77
C PRO A 124 8.01 4.12 10.37
N PHE A 125 8.39 2.94 9.90
CA PHE A 125 8.92 2.69 8.56
C PHE A 125 8.25 1.48 7.91
N VAL A 126 8.44 1.30 6.61
CA VAL A 126 8.05 0.07 5.90
C VAL A 126 9.32 -0.58 5.40
N ALA A 127 9.63 -1.78 5.90
CA ALA A 127 10.83 -2.52 5.50
C ALA A 127 10.80 -2.91 4.01
N TRP A 128 11.95 -3.28 3.45
CA TRP A 128 12.01 -3.90 2.14
C TRP A 128 11.10 -5.13 2.10
N HIS A 129 10.18 -5.17 1.15
CA HIS A 129 9.24 -6.28 1.01
C HIS A 129 8.72 -6.39 -0.42
N GLN A 130 8.03 -7.50 -0.69
CA GLN A 130 7.19 -7.70 -1.86
C GLN A 130 5.77 -7.98 -1.41
N ASP A 131 4.82 -7.26 -1.96
CA ASP A 131 3.40 -7.39 -1.62
C ASP A 131 2.89 -8.82 -1.83
N MET A 132 3.32 -9.50 -2.89
CA MET A 132 2.86 -10.86 -3.21
C MET A 132 3.11 -11.87 -2.09
N LYS A 133 4.07 -11.61 -1.19
CA LYS A 133 4.27 -12.44 0.01
C LYS A 133 3.00 -12.60 0.83
N TYR A 134 2.15 -11.57 0.83
CA TYR A 134 1.01 -11.46 1.75
C TYR A 134 -0.33 -11.83 1.11
N TRP A 135 -0.43 -11.74 -0.22
CA TRP A 135 -1.71 -11.77 -0.92
C TRP A 135 -2.12 -13.14 -1.45
N GLY A 136 -1.17 -14.01 -1.82
CA GLY A 136 -1.50 -15.40 -2.17
C GLY A 136 -2.44 -15.53 -3.35
N PHE A 137 -2.02 -15.04 -4.50
CA PHE A 137 -2.73 -15.16 -5.76
C PHE A 137 -1.86 -15.78 -6.84
N ASP A 138 -2.53 -16.28 -7.87
CA ASP A 138 -1.91 -16.70 -9.13
C ASP A 138 -2.87 -16.37 -10.29
N GLY A 139 -2.43 -16.55 -11.54
CA GLY A 139 -3.22 -16.27 -12.75
C GLY A 139 -3.11 -14.84 -13.28
N GLY A 140 -2.33 -13.97 -12.63
CA GLY A 140 -2.06 -12.61 -13.12
C GLY A 140 -1.22 -11.77 -12.15
N PRO A 141 -0.68 -10.62 -12.62
CA PRO A 141 0.05 -9.70 -11.75
C PRO A 141 -0.89 -9.00 -10.77
N VAL A 142 -0.38 -8.71 -9.57
CA VAL A 142 -1.01 -7.79 -8.62
C VAL A 142 -0.42 -6.41 -8.85
N LEU A 143 -1.28 -5.42 -9.08
CA LEU A 143 -0.88 -4.04 -9.23
C LEU A 143 -1.28 -3.24 -7.99
N SER A 144 -0.27 -2.74 -7.28
CA SER A 144 -0.45 -1.79 -6.19
C SER A 144 -0.45 -0.37 -6.74
N VAL A 145 -1.43 0.43 -6.35
CA VAL A 145 -1.51 1.87 -6.63
C VAL A 145 -1.35 2.60 -5.30
N TRP A 146 -0.52 3.64 -5.28
CA TRP A 146 -0.39 4.57 -4.16
C TRP A 146 -0.80 5.96 -4.63
N LEU A 147 -1.98 6.44 -4.21
CA LEU A 147 -2.50 7.77 -4.53
C LEU A 147 -2.20 8.76 -3.40
N ALA A 148 -1.47 9.83 -3.71
CA ALA A 148 -0.98 10.82 -2.76
C ALA A 148 -2.11 11.77 -2.31
N LEU A 149 -2.46 11.77 -1.01
CA LEU A 149 -3.26 12.86 -0.44
C LEU A 149 -2.37 14.00 0.07
N ASP A 150 -1.17 13.70 0.53
CA ASP A 150 -0.14 14.69 0.85
C ASP A 150 1.07 14.49 -0.06
N ASP A 151 1.94 15.50 -0.14
CA ASP A 151 3.24 15.34 -0.78
C ASP A 151 4.00 14.20 -0.10
N SER A 152 4.57 13.33 -0.90
CA SER A 152 5.39 12.21 -0.47
C SER A 152 6.79 12.44 -1.01
N LEU A 153 7.67 12.97 -0.16
CA LEU A 153 9.03 13.37 -0.46
C LEU A 153 10.01 12.56 0.40
N GLU A 154 11.30 12.73 0.16
CA GLU A 154 12.36 12.00 0.87
C GLU A 154 12.24 12.15 2.39
N ASP A 155 12.10 13.38 2.88
CA ASP A 155 12.11 13.71 4.31
C ASP A 155 10.90 13.19 5.09
N ASN A 156 9.77 12.96 4.41
CA ASN A 156 8.54 12.43 5.02
C ASN A 156 8.26 10.96 4.63
N GLY A 157 9.27 10.29 4.08
CA GLY A 157 9.28 8.86 3.86
C GLY A 157 8.61 8.44 2.58
N ALA A 158 8.97 9.02 1.43
CA ALA A 158 8.51 8.54 0.14
C ALA A 158 8.87 7.08 -0.13
N LEU A 159 8.11 6.44 -1.02
CA LEU A 159 8.39 5.09 -1.45
C LEU A 159 9.75 5.02 -2.16
N GLN A 160 10.49 3.95 -1.91
CA GLN A 160 11.68 3.58 -2.65
C GLN A 160 11.46 2.21 -3.28
N VAL A 161 12.01 2.01 -4.46
CA VAL A 161 11.89 0.75 -5.22
C VAL A 161 13.24 0.28 -5.72
N ILE A 162 13.39 -1.02 -5.95
CA ILE A 162 14.50 -1.59 -6.73
C ILE A 162 13.98 -1.89 -8.15
N PRO A 163 14.30 -1.05 -9.16
CA PRO A 163 13.78 -1.25 -10.52
C PRO A 163 14.12 -2.63 -11.09
N GLY A 164 13.14 -3.30 -11.70
CA GLY A 164 13.32 -4.61 -12.33
C GLY A 164 13.33 -5.82 -11.38
N SER A 165 13.29 -5.59 -10.06
CA SER A 165 13.35 -6.68 -9.06
C SER A 165 12.15 -7.64 -9.10
N HIS A 166 11.04 -7.24 -9.74
CA HIS A 166 9.87 -8.11 -9.95
C HIS A 166 10.16 -9.31 -10.86
N HIS A 167 11.22 -9.24 -11.68
CA HIS A 167 11.65 -10.38 -12.52
C HIS A 167 12.35 -11.49 -11.73
N SER A 168 12.81 -11.22 -10.51
CA SER A 168 13.52 -12.19 -9.67
C SER A 168 12.60 -13.14 -8.90
N GLY A 169 11.27 -13.00 -9.07
CA GLY A 169 10.29 -13.75 -8.30
C GLY A 169 10.25 -13.35 -6.83
N LEU A 170 9.62 -14.17 -6.00
CA LEU A 170 9.43 -13.89 -4.58
C LEU A 170 10.71 -14.18 -3.78
N LEU A 171 11.29 -13.15 -3.18
CA LEU A 171 12.46 -13.26 -2.31
C LEU A 171 12.07 -13.76 -0.90
N PRO A 172 12.99 -14.42 -0.19
CA PRO A 172 12.79 -14.81 1.21
C PRO A 172 12.46 -13.60 2.09
N HIS A 173 11.43 -13.74 2.93
CA HIS A 173 11.06 -12.77 3.94
C HIS A 173 11.28 -13.38 5.34
N TYR A 174 11.92 -12.62 6.23
CA TYR A 174 12.21 -13.03 7.61
C TYR A 174 11.63 -12.02 8.60
N GLN A 175 11.56 -12.39 9.87
CA GLN A 175 11.14 -11.45 10.93
C GLN A 175 12.12 -10.27 11.00
N SER A 176 11.58 -9.05 10.95
CA SER A 176 12.37 -7.83 11.07
C SER A 176 12.85 -7.67 12.50
N LYS A 177 14.14 -7.33 12.62
CA LYS A 177 14.78 -7.08 13.93
C LYS A 177 14.60 -5.64 14.39
N ARG A 178 14.23 -4.73 13.49
CA ARG A 178 14.14 -3.30 13.76
C ARG A 178 12.72 -2.93 14.19
N ALA A 179 12.58 -2.36 15.38
CA ALA A 179 11.30 -1.82 15.86
C ALA A 179 10.81 -0.68 14.97
N GLY A 180 9.49 -0.53 14.84
CA GLY A 180 8.86 0.52 14.02
C GLY A 180 8.43 0.07 12.62
N ASN A 181 8.60 -1.19 12.24
CA ASN A 181 8.08 -1.70 10.98
C ASN A 181 6.54 -1.72 10.98
N MET A 182 5.92 -1.05 10.02
CA MET A 182 4.47 -0.94 9.90
C MET A 182 3.81 -2.18 9.26
N LEU A 183 4.59 -3.11 8.68
CA LEU A 183 4.04 -4.32 8.08
C LEU A 183 3.42 -5.20 9.17
N SER A 184 2.16 -5.61 8.98
CA SER A 184 1.36 -6.30 10.02
C SER A 184 1.96 -7.62 10.53
N VAL A 185 2.81 -8.26 9.74
CA VAL A 185 3.50 -9.51 10.12
C VAL A 185 4.95 -9.29 10.55
N ASN A 186 5.39 -8.03 10.65
CA ASN A 186 6.74 -7.62 11.00
C ASN A 186 7.82 -8.39 10.22
N GLN A 187 7.64 -8.56 8.91
CA GLN A 187 8.61 -9.23 8.06
C GLN A 187 9.33 -8.24 7.15
N GLU A 188 10.51 -8.63 6.69
CA GLU A 188 11.33 -7.91 5.73
C GLU A 188 12.10 -8.87 4.82
N ILE A 189 12.49 -8.39 3.65
CA ILE A 189 13.57 -8.96 2.87
C ILE A 189 14.87 -8.43 3.49
N PRO A 190 15.77 -9.31 3.96
CA PRO A 190 17.05 -8.90 4.53
C PRO A 190 17.83 -8.04 3.53
N GLU A 191 18.50 -7.00 4.03
CA GLU A 191 19.18 -6.03 3.20
C GLU A 191 20.25 -6.68 2.31
N GLU A 192 20.90 -7.75 2.78
CA GLU A 192 21.86 -8.53 2.00
C GLU A 192 21.27 -9.26 0.78
N LEU A 193 19.94 -9.37 0.70
CA LEU A 193 19.20 -9.92 -0.45
C LEU A 193 18.63 -8.80 -1.36
N VAL A 194 18.85 -7.53 -1.01
CA VAL A 194 18.34 -6.37 -1.73
C VAL A 194 19.52 -5.62 -2.34
N GLU A 195 19.44 -5.32 -3.64
CA GLU A 195 20.41 -4.46 -4.35
C GLU A 195 20.15 -2.98 -4.00
N THR A 196 20.36 -2.60 -2.74
CA THR A 196 20.00 -1.27 -2.20
C THR A 196 20.71 -0.12 -2.90
N GLU A 197 21.89 -0.36 -3.49
CA GLU A 197 22.61 0.61 -4.31
C GLU A 197 21.86 1.01 -5.60
N LYS A 198 20.89 0.19 -6.03
CA LYS A 198 20.00 0.47 -7.15
C LYS A 198 18.68 1.13 -6.74
N ALA A 199 18.50 1.43 -5.45
CA ALA A 199 17.26 2.00 -4.96
C ALA A 199 16.96 3.36 -5.61
N ILE A 200 15.73 3.52 -6.06
CA ILE A 200 15.22 4.77 -6.63
C ILE A 200 14.07 5.29 -5.77
N LEU A 201 14.17 6.55 -5.36
CA LEU A 201 13.10 7.25 -4.68
C LEU A 201 11.96 7.57 -5.66
N CYS A 202 10.72 7.39 -5.21
CA CYS A 202 9.50 7.67 -5.96
C CYS A 202 8.74 8.84 -5.30
N PRO A 203 9.23 10.08 -5.41
CA PRO A 203 8.54 11.24 -4.84
C PRO A 203 7.24 11.51 -5.61
N LEU A 204 6.22 11.96 -4.89
CA LEU A 204 4.91 12.32 -5.43
C LEU A 204 4.45 13.66 -4.85
N GLN A 205 3.97 14.53 -5.73
CA GLN A 205 3.16 15.66 -5.31
C GLN A 205 1.75 15.17 -4.98
N ALA A 206 1.07 15.84 -4.06
CA ALA A 206 -0.31 15.51 -3.72
C ALA A 206 -1.21 15.52 -4.97
N GLY A 207 -2.12 14.54 -5.06
CA GLY A 207 -2.95 14.29 -6.24
C GLY A 207 -2.28 13.47 -7.34
N GLN A 208 -0.97 13.18 -7.23
CA GLN A 208 -0.31 12.20 -8.08
C GLN A 208 -0.42 10.78 -7.51
N MET A 209 -0.16 9.78 -8.35
CA MET A 209 -0.01 8.39 -7.93
C MET A 209 1.25 7.75 -8.45
N SER A 210 1.67 6.68 -7.78
CA SER A 210 2.54 5.64 -8.34
C SER A 210 1.77 4.33 -8.46
N ILE A 211 2.27 3.45 -9.34
CA ILE A 211 1.85 2.07 -9.45
C ILE A 211 3.08 1.16 -9.41
N HIS A 212 2.97 -0.02 -8.81
CA HIS A 212 4.04 -1.00 -8.78
C HIS A 212 3.52 -2.44 -8.79
N ASP A 213 4.34 -3.34 -9.34
CA ASP A 213 4.12 -4.78 -9.34
C ASP A 213 4.22 -5.35 -7.93
N GLY A 214 3.36 -6.33 -7.61
CA GLY A 214 3.36 -6.99 -6.31
C GLY A 214 4.65 -7.75 -5.99
N LEU A 215 5.48 -8.07 -6.99
CA LEU A 215 6.82 -8.64 -6.83
C LEU A 215 7.94 -7.58 -6.87
N LEU A 216 7.64 -6.30 -7.05
CA LEU A 216 8.68 -5.27 -6.98
C LEU A 216 9.13 -5.12 -5.53
N VAL A 217 10.45 -5.16 -5.28
CA VAL A 217 11.02 -4.89 -3.97
C VAL A 217 10.91 -3.39 -3.68
N HIS A 218 10.23 -3.05 -2.58
CA HIS A 218 9.99 -1.67 -2.19
C HIS A 218 9.99 -1.46 -0.67
N ALA A 219 10.27 -0.22 -0.25
CA ALA A 219 10.35 0.20 1.14
C ALA A 219 9.92 1.66 1.30
N SER A 220 9.81 2.14 2.54
CA SER A 220 9.76 3.59 2.80
C SER A 220 10.31 3.95 4.17
N ASP A 221 11.17 4.96 4.19
CA ASP A 221 11.84 5.44 5.41
C ASP A 221 10.90 6.18 6.37
N PRO A 222 11.29 6.34 7.64
CA PRO A 222 10.55 7.15 8.60
C PRO A 222 10.22 8.57 8.11
N ASN A 223 9.14 9.14 8.64
CA ASN A 223 8.87 10.55 8.48
C ASN A 223 9.67 11.35 9.51
N THR A 224 10.69 12.07 9.05
CA THR A 224 11.55 12.93 9.87
C THR A 224 11.19 14.41 9.76
N SER A 225 10.20 14.73 8.93
CA SER A 225 9.72 16.08 8.67
C SER A 225 8.64 16.52 9.69
N ASN A 226 8.18 17.77 9.55
CA ASN A 226 7.03 18.31 10.27
C ASN A 226 5.70 18.20 9.48
N ARG A 227 5.68 17.50 8.33
CA ARG A 227 4.50 17.34 7.48
C ARG A 227 3.99 15.91 7.52
N ARG A 228 2.68 15.71 7.54
CA ARG A 228 2.07 14.38 7.38
C ARG A 228 2.34 13.88 5.94
N ARG A 229 2.60 12.58 5.81
CA ARG A 229 2.59 11.88 4.52
C ARG A 229 1.44 10.89 4.54
N CYS A 230 0.33 11.18 3.88
CA CYS A 230 -0.77 10.23 3.74
C CYS A 230 -1.06 9.88 2.28
N GLY A 231 -1.31 8.60 2.04
CA GLY A 231 -1.73 8.11 0.74
C GLY A 231 -2.71 6.95 0.84
N TYR A 232 -3.47 6.78 -0.23
CA TYR A 232 -4.45 5.73 -0.41
C TYR A 232 -3.84 4.62 -1.26
N VAL A 233 -3.66 3.44 -0.65
CA VAL A 233 -3.16 2.25 -1.30
C VAL A 233 -4.33 1.43 -1.83
N ILE A 234 -4.27 1.04 -3.09
CA ILE A 234 -5.32 0.25 -3.74
C ILE A 234 -4.66 -0.90 -4.47
N ARG A 235 -5.26 -2.10 -4.40
CA ARG A 235 -4.73 -3.29 -5.03
C ARG A 235 -5.69 -3.77 -6.09
N TYR A 236 -5.18 -3.90 -7.30
CA TYR A 236 -5.94 -4.37 -8.45
C TYR A 236 -5.35 -5.64 -9.02
N VAL A 237 -6.21 -6.48 -9.59
CA VAL A 237 -5.85 -7.68 -10.33
C VAL A 237 -6.72 -7.84 -11.57
N PRO A 238 -6.24 -8.54 -12.61
CA PRO A 238 -7.10 -8.95 -13.70
C PRO A 238 -8.11 -10.01 -13.22
N THR A 239 -9.28 -10.08 -13.85
CA THR A 239 -10.36 -11.02 -13.47
C THR A 239 -9.98 -12.50 -13.55
N CYS A 240 -8.94 -12.86 -14.31
CA CYS A 240 -8.41 -14.22 -14.39
C CYS A 240 -7.58 -14.64 -13.17
N THR A 241 -7.30 -13.71 -12.25
CA THR A 241 -6.56 -14.00 -11.01
C THR A 241 -7.42 -14.85 -10.08
N TYR A 242 -6.81 -15.82 -9.41
CA TYR A 242 -7.48 -16.67 -8.44
C TYR A 242 -6.69 -16.78 -7.12
N PRO A 243 -7.37 -16.88 -5.96
CA PRO A 243 -6.75 -17.18 -4.68
C PRO A 243 -5.98 -18.51 -4.70
N ILE A 244 -4.77 -18.52 -4.15
CA ILE A 244 -4.06 -19.74 -3.77
C ILE A 244 -4.12 -19.92 -2.25
N GLN A 245 -4.34 -21.17 -1.83
CA GLN A 245 -4.41 -21.55 -0.43
C GLN A 245 -2.99 -21.62 0.16
N ASP A 246 -2.81 -20.98 1.30
CA ASP A 246 -1.64 -21.10 2.15
C ASP A 246 -2.14 -21.65 3.49
N PRO A 247 -1.88 -22.93 3.81
CA PRO A 247 -2.41 -23.56 5.02
C PRO A 247 -1.95 -22.85 6.30
N GLU A 248 -0.78 -22.22 6.28
CA GLU A 248 -0.23 -21.48 7.42
C GLU A 248 -0.80 -20.06 7.52
N ARG A 249 -1.38 -19.55 6.42
CA ARG A 249 -1.98 -18.22 6.36
C ARG A 249 -3.26 -18.22 5.50
N PRO A 250 -4.40 -18.66 6.05
CA PRO A 250 -5.68 -18.57 5.37
C PRO A 250 -5.98 -17.12 4.97
N ARG A 251 -6.38 -16.91 3.71
CA ARG A 251 -6.69 -15.58 3.17
C ARG A 251 -8.14 -15.53 2.72
N THR A 252 -8.82 -14.44 3.05
CA THR A 252 -10.16 -14.13 2.54
C THR A 252 -10.13 -12.75 1.90
N PHE A 253 -10.98 -12.55 0.89
CA PHE A 253 -11.03 -11.30 0.12
C PHE A 253 -12.45 -10.74 0.17
N PRO A 254 -12.90 -10.26 1.35
CA PRO A 254 -14.29 -9.84 1.56
C PRO A 254 -14.64 -8.52 0.89
N ALA A 255 -13.67 -7.87 0.24
CA ALA A 255 -13.76 -6.50 -0.25
C ALA A 255 -13.55 -6.39 -1.76
N THR A 256 -13.65 -7.50 -2.50
CA THR A 256 -13.46 -7.45 -3.95
C THR A 256 -14.58 -6.73 -4.66
N VAL A 257 -14.24 -5.84 -5.60
CA VAL A 257 -15.20 -5.12 -6.44
C VAL A 257 -14.71 -5.12 -7.89
N LEU A 258 -15.58 -5.51 -8.83
CA LEU A 258 -15.32 -5.30 -10.26
C LEU A 258 -15.33 -3.79 -10.54
N VAL A 259 -14.19 -3.25 -10.98
CA VAL A 259 -14.02 -1.81 -11.23
C VAL A 259 -13.92 -1.45 -12.71
N SER A 260 -13.63 -2.42 -13.58
CA SER A 260 -13.58 -2.24 -15.02
C SER A 260 -13.89 -3.55 -15.74
N GLY A 261 -14.53 -3.48 -16.91
CA GLY A 261 -14.74 -4.62 -17.78
C GLY A 261 -15.77 -5.64 -17.28
N VAL A 262 -15.52 -6.93 -17.52
CA VAL A 262 -16.42 -8.05 -17.23
C VAL A 262 -15.66 -9.17 -16.49
N ASP A 263 -16.22 -9.63 -15.37
CA ASP A 263 -15.73 -10.85 -14.70
C ASP A 263 -16.42 -12.11 -15.23
N LYS A 264 -15.72 -12.83 -16.11
CA LYS A 264 -16.17 -14.12 -16.65
C LYS A 264 -15.77 -15.29 -15.76
N TYR A 265 -14.82 -15.11 -14.86
CA TYR A 265 -14.20 -16.20 -14.09
C TYR A 265 -14.87 -16.40 -12.73
N ASN A 266 -15.32 -15.32 -12.10
CA ASN A 266 -16.03 -15.35 -10.81
C ASN A 266 -15.23 -16.03 -9.70
N HIS A 267 -13.90 -15.90 -9.71
CA HIS A 267 -13.02 -16.49 -8.70
C HIS A 267 -13.19 -15.89 -7.31
N PHE A 268 -13.68 -14.64 -7.23
CA PHE A 268 -13.89 -13.91 -5.98
C PHE A 268 -15.37 -13.83 -5.55
N SER A 269 -16.30 -14.29 -6.39
CA SER A 269 -17.75 -14.17 -6.16
C SER A 269 -18.30 -15.16 -5.13
N LYS A 270 -17.49 -16.12 -4.64
CA LYS A 270 -17.91 -17.21 -3.75
C LYS A 270 -17.61 -16.97 -2.27
N THR A 271 -17.94 -15.79 -1.76
CA THR A 271 -17.91 -15.51 -0.31
C THR A 271 -19.29 -15.05 0.18
N SER A 272 -20.31 -15.82 -0.15
CA SER A 272 -21.66 -15.70 0.40
C SER A 272 -22.29 -17.09 0.53
N SER A 273 -21.70 -17.93 1.38
CA SER A 273 -22.36 -19.14 1.88
C SER A 273 -21.60 -19.71 3.08
N LEU A 274 -22.33 -19.70 4.21
CA LEU A 274 -22.06 -20.20 5.57
C LEU A 274 -21.46 -19.19 6.55
#